data_AF-A0A2U1FRN0-F1
#
_entry.id   AF-A0A2U1FRN0-F1
#
_cell.length_a   1.000
_cell.length_b   1.000
_cell.length_c   1.000
_cell.angle_alpha   90.00
_cell.angle_beta   90.00
_cell.angle_gamma   90.00
#
_symmetry.space_group_name_H-M   'P 1'
#
loop_
_entity.id
_entity.type
_entity.pdbx_description
1 polymer ?
#
loop_
_entity_poly.entity_id
_entity_poly.type
_entity_poly.pdbx_seq_one_letter_code
_entity_poly.pdbx_strand_id
1 'polypeptide(L)'
;MTPPRPVRLAALGVLAEGVVGAVVVVLMVIAGLAFAVWGFVALLAIGVGVAGVALLLGQRGARGPAVVAQLLAIGCAFYAAVPSGRPEWGFPVFLVAAAVLAGLVSRPAREWAGG
;
A
#
# COMPACT_ATOMS: atom_id res chain seq x y z
N MET A 1 9.20 13.04 -15.91
CA MET A 1 9.87 13.83 -14.85
C MET A 1 10.18 12.91 -13.69
N THR A 2 11.40 12.97 -13.15
CA THR A 2 11.81 12.11 -12.02
C THR A 2 10.98 12.44 -10.78
N PRO A 3 10.34 11.46 -10.12
CA PRO A 3 9.57 11.72 -8.92
C PRO A 3 10.48 12.22 -7.78
N PRO A 4 10.01 13.18 -6.95
CA PRO A 4 10.80 13.69 -5.83
C PRO A 4 11.04 12.60 -4.78
N ARG A 5 12.11 12.74 -3.98
CA ARG A 5 12.53 11.72 -2.99
C ARG A 5 11.38 11.21 -2.09
N PRO A 6 10.50 12.05 -1.53
CA PRO A 6 9.38 11.58 -0.70
C PRO A 6 8.42 10.67 -1.46
N VAL A 7 8.14 10.96 -2.73
CA VAL A 7 7.28 10.15 -3.60
C VAL A 7 7.95 8.83 -3.93
N ARG A 8 9.26 8.82 -4.19
CA ARG A 8 10.01 7.57 -4.45
C ARG A 8 10.01 6.64 -3.24
N LEU A 9 10.23 7.17 -2.04
CA LEU A 9 10.19 6.38 -0.81
C LEU A 9 8.79 5.84 -0.54
N ALA A 10 7.76 6.68 -0.72
CA ALA A 10 6.39 6.24 -0.60
C ALA A 10 6.03 5.17 -1.65
N ALA A 11 6.48 5.33 -2.89
CA ALA A 11 6.26 4.36 -3.96
C ALA A 11 6.91 3.01 -3.67
N LEU A 12 8.11 3.00 -3.05
CA LEU A 12 8.73 1.77 -2.56
C LEU A 12 7.90 1.13 -1.44
N GLY A 13 7.34 1.92 -0.53
CA GLY A 13 6.43 1.42 0.51
C GLY A 13 5.17 0.77 -0.08
N VAL A 14 4.50 1.46 -1.00
CA VAL A 14 3.34 0.93 -1.74
C VAL A 14 3.71 -0.36 -2.48
N LEU A 15 4.86 -0.39 -3.16
CA LEU A 15 5.32 -1.61 -3.84
C LEU A 15 5.58 -2.76 -2.86
N ALA A 16 6.21 -2.46 -1.72
CA ALA A 16 6.46 -3.45 -0.68
C ALA A 16 5.17 -4.05 -0.13
N GLU A 17 4.11 -3.25 0.06
CA GLU A 17 2.78 -3.75 0.44
C GLU A 17 2.20 -4.70 -0.62
N GLY A 18 2.34 -4.37 -1.91
CA GLY A 18 1.94 -5.26 -2.99
C GLY A 18 2.69 -6.60 -2.96
N VAL A 19 4.00 -6.57 -2.69
CA VAL A 19 4.83 -7.77 -2.53
C VAL A 19 4.40 -8.60 -1.31
N VAL A 20 4.18 -7.97 -0.17
CA VAL A 20 3.66 -8.65 1.03
C VAL A 20 2.31 -9.29 0.75
N GLY A 21 1.40 -8.57 0.07
CA GLY A 21 0.13 -9.11 -0.37
C GLY A 21 0.28 -10.35 -1.26
N ALA A 22 1.23 -10.34 -2.21
CA ALA A 22 1.51 -11.49 -3.06
C ALA A 22 2.03 -12.70 -2.25
N VAL A 23 2.89 -12.48 -1.25
CA VAL A 23 3.33 -13.54 -0.33
C VAL A 23 2.15 -14.11 0.45
N VAL A 24 1.26 -13.25 0.97
CA VAL A 24 0.05 -13.68 1.69
C VAL A 24 -0.85 -14.52 0.79
N VAL A 25 -1.02 -14.16 -0.48
CA VAL A 25 -1.79 -14.95 -1.45
C VAL A 25 -1.21 -16.36 -1.59
N VAL A 26 0.11 -16.48 -1.77
CA VAL A 26 0.78 -17.79 -1.88
C VAL A 26 0.53 -18.63 -0.63
N LEU A 27 0.67 -18.02 0.56
CA LEU A 27 0.37 -18.71 1.82
C LEU A 27 -1.08 -19.16 1.91
N MET A 28 -2.03 -18.33 1.45
CA MET A 28 -3.44 -18.67 1.46
C MET A 28 -3.78 -19.82 0.51
N VAL A 29 -3.14 -19.85 -0.67
CA VAL A 29 -3.28 -20.95 -1.64
C VAL A 29 -2.76 -22.26 -1.04
N ILE A 30 -1.57 -22.23 -0.42
CA ILE A 30 -0.99 -23.41 0.24
C ILE A 30 -1.86 -23.88 1.41
N ALA A 31 -2.48 -22.94 2.15
CA ALA A 31 -3.41 -23.23 3.23
C ALA A 31 -4.78 -23.77 2.76
N GLY A 32 -5.01 -23.89 1.44
CA GLY A 32 -6.25 -24.46 0.89
C GLY A 32 -7.47 -23.55 1.04
N LEU A 33 -7.27 -22.23 1.17
CA LEU A 33 -8.38 -21.28 1.25
C LEU A 33 -9.13 -21.20 -0.09
N ALA A 34 -10.42 -20.88 -0.03
CA ALA A 34 -11.26 -20.75 -1.21
C ALA A 34 -10.76 -19.63 -2.15
N PHE A 35 -10.91 -19.83 -3.47
CA PHE A 35 -10.55 -18.86 -4.50
C PHE A 35 -11.12 -17.46 -4.25
N ALA A 36 -12.37 -17.38 -3.78
CA ALA A 36 -13.00 -16.09 -3.49
C ALA A 36 -12.21 -15.27 -2.45
N VAL A 37 -11.55 -15.93 -1.50
CA VAL A 37 -10.77 -15.27 -0.44
C VAL A 37 -9.41 -14.84 -0.98
N TRP A 38 -8.59 -15.80 -1.45
CA TRP A 38 -7.24 -15.46 -1.88
C TRP A 38 -7.21 -14.68 -3.19
N GLY A 39 -8.19 -14.89 -4.08
CA GLY A 39 -8.33 -14.16 -5.33
C GLY A 39 -8.64 -12.68 -5.12
N PHE A 40 -9.46 -12.37 -4.10
CA PHE A 40 -9.70 -10.98 -3.70
C PHE A 40 -8.42 -10.32 -3.15
N VAL A 41 -7.69 -11.01 -2.28
CA VAL A 41 -6.40 -10.52 -1.76
C VAL A 41 -5.38 -10.36 -2.89
N ALA A 42 -5.37 -11.26 -3.88
CA ALA A 42 -4.50 -11.16 -5.05
C ALA A 42 -4.81 -9.94 -5.90
N LEU A 43 -6.08 -9.63 -6.11
CA LEU A 43 -6.50 -8.44 -6.84
C LEU A 43 -6.00 -7.17 -6.15
N LEU A 44 -6.13 -7.08 -4.82
CA LEU A 44 -5.61 -5.96 -4.04
C LEU A 44 -4.09 -5.87 -4.12
N ALA A 45 -3.38 -6.99 -3.92
CA ALA A 45 -1.93 -7.04 -3.97
C ALA A 45 -1.38 -6.59 -5.33
N ILE A 46 -2.00 -7.03 -6.43
CA ILE A 46 -1.64 -6.64 -7.79
C ILE A 46 -1.92 -5.15 -7.99
N GLY A 47 -3.10 -4.66 -7.62
CA GLY A 47 -3.47 -3.25 -7.79
C GLY A 47 -2.52 -2.31 -7.04
N VAL A 48 -2.19 -2.63 -5.79
CA VAL A 48 -1.24 -1.89 -4.97
C VAL A 48 0.17 -1.96 -5.54
N GLY A 49 0.63 -3.15 -5.93
CA GLY A 49 1.95 -3.34 -6.55
C GLY A 49 2.10 -2.56 -7.85
N VAL A 50 1.11 -2.61 -8.73
CA VAL A 50 1.08 -1.84 -9.99
C VAL A 50 1.10 -0.33 -9.72
N ALA A 51 0.35 0.16 -8.72
CA ALA A 51 0.38 1.57 -8.33
C ALA A 51 1.78 1.98 -7.83
N GLY A 52 2.45 1.13 -7.04
CA GLY A 52 3.83 1.34 -6.59
C GLY A 52 4.82 1.44 -7.75
N VAL A 53 4.77 0.50 -8.71
CA VAL A 53 5.60 0.54 -9.92
C VAL A 53 5.31 1.79 -10.75
N ALA A 54 4.04 2.12 -10.98
CA ALA A 54 3.64 3.28 -11.75
C ALA A 54 4.15 4.58 -11.12
N LEU A 55 4.10 4.71 -9.79
CA LEU A 55 4.68 5.85 -9.07
C LEU A 55 6.20 5.93 -9.25
N LEU A 56 6.91 4.81 -9.21
CA LEU A 56 8.37 4.78 -9.46
C LEU A 56 8.72 5.20 -10.90
N LEU A 57 7.87 4.83 -11.87
CA LEU A 57 7.99 5.25 -13.27
C LEU A 57 7.60 6.72 -13.49
N GLY A 58 7.14 7.43 -12.46
CA GLY A 58 6.78 8.84 -12.54
C GLY A 58 5.37 9.09 -13.08
N GLN A 59 4.48 8.09 -13.04
CA GLN A 59 3.08 8.25 -13.43
C GLN A 59 2.29 8.98 -12.33
N ARG A 60 2.01 10.27 -12.54
CA ARG A 60 1.30 11.13 -11.58
C ARG A 60 -0.11 10.61 -11.23
N GLY A 61 -0.79 9.99 -12.19
CA GLY A 61 -2.12 9.41 -12.00
C GLY A 61 -2.18 8.27 -10.98
N ALA A 62 -1.05 7.60 -10.71
CA ALA A 62 -0.98 6.52 -9.72
C ALA A 62 -1.07 7.01 -8.26
N ARG A 63 -0.90 8.32 -8.02
CA ARG A 63 -0.96 8.91 -6.68
C ARG A 63 -2.34 8.77 -6.03
N GLY A 64 -3.42 8.98 -6.79
CA GLY A 64 -4.79 8.86 -6.27
C GLY A 64 -5.08 7.46 -5.71
N PRO A 65 -4.93 6.40 -6.52
CA PRO A 65 -5.08 5.02 -6.07
C PRO A 65 -4.18 4.65 -4.89
N ALA A 66 -2.91 5.10 -4.91
CA ALA A 66 -2.00 4.85 -3.80
C ALA A 66 -2.46 5.51 -2.49
N VAL A 67 -2.93 6.76 -2.52
CA VAL A 67 -3.49 7.42 -1.33
C VAL A 67 -4.70 6.66 -0.78
N VAL A 68 -5.61 6.21 -1.65
CA VAL A 68 -6.77 5.42 -1.24
C VAL A 68 -6.34 4.09 -0.60
N ALA A 69 -5.38 3.38 -1.22
CA ALA A 69 -4.83 2.15 -0.66
C ALA A 69 -4.26 2.36 0.74
N GLN A 70 -3.53 3.45 0.97
CA GLN A 70 -2.96 3.77 2.29
C GLN A 70 -4.03 4.10 3.33
N LEU A 71 -5.10 4.80 2.96
CA LEU A 71 -6.23 5.06 3.87
C LEU A 71 -6.94 3.77 4.27
N LEU A 72 -7.14 2.86 3.32
CA LEU A 72 -7.70 1.53 3.60
C LEU A 72 -6.76 0.71 4.49
N ALA A 73 -5.45 0.71 4.19
CA ALA A 73 -4.44 0.01 4.99
C ALA A 73 -4.41 0.51 6.44
N ILE A 74 -4.51 1.83 6.66
CA ILE A 74 -4.64 2.44 7.99
C ILE A 74 -5.89 1.94 8.72
N GLY A 75 -7.04 1.88 8.04
CA GLY A 75 -8.27 1.33 8.60
C GLY A 75 -8.14 -0.14 9.00
N CYS A 76 -7.53 -0.96 8.13
CA CYS A 76 -7.25 -2.38 8.42
C CYS A 76 -6.26 -2.53 9.58
N ALA A 77 -5.24 -1.69 9.65
CA ALA A 77 -4.24 -1.70 10.73
C ALA A 77 -4.87 -1.35 12.09
N PHE A 78 -5.75 -0.35 12.12
CA PHE A 78 -6.55 -0.03 13.30
C PHE A 78 -7.43 -1.21 13.72
N TYR A 79 -8.12 -1.84 12.76
CA TYR A 79 -8.95 -3.02 13.03
C TYR A 79 -8.15 -4.20 13.60
N ALA A 80 -6.94 -4.40 13.08
CA ALA A 80 -6.02 -5.43 13.59
C ALA A 80 -5.55 -5.11 15.02
N ALA A 81 -5.17 -3.85 15.28
CA ALA A 81 -4.64 -3.44 16.58
C ALA A 81 -5.69 -3.50 17.70
N VAL A 82 -6.90 -3.01 17.44
CA VAL A 82 -7.91 -2.77 18.48
C VAL A 82 -8.98 -3.88 18.47
N PRO A 83 -9.90 -3.98 17.48
CA PRO A 83 -10.89 -5.07 17.42
C PRO A 83 -10.33 -6.48 17.44
N SER A 84 -9.26 -6.74 16.68
CA SER A 84 -8.71 -8.11 16.56
C SER A 84 -7.75 -8.47 17.70
N GLY A 85 -7.43 -7.52 18.58
CA GLY A 85 -6.52 -7.74 19.70
C GLY A 85 -5.10 -8.09 19.29
N ARG A 86 -4.63 -7.67 18.11
CA ARG A 86 -3.28 -7.92 17.58
C ARG A 86 -2.48 -6.63 17.42
N PRO A 87 -2.20 -5.89 18.51
CA PRO A 87 -1.46 -4.63 18.45
C PRO A 87 -0.04 -4.79 17.90
N GLU A 88 0.58 -5.97 18.10
CA GLU A 88 1.92 -6.30 17.63
C GLU A 88 2.04 -6.26 16.10
N TRP A 89 0.92 -6.46 15.39
CA TRP A 89 0.86 -6.35 13.93
C TRP A 89 0.19 -5.05 13.49
N GLY A 90 -0.87 -4.63 14.17
CA GLY A 90 -1.63 -3.45 13.76
C GLY A 90 -0.85 -2.14 13.88
N PHE A 91 -0.11 -1.92 14.98
CA PHE A 91 0.64 -0.66 15.14
C PHE A 91 1.79 -0.48 14.15
N PRO A 92 2.65 -1.49 13.89
CA PRO A 92 3.70 -1.36 12.88
C PRO A 92 3.15 -1.06 11.49
N VAL A 93 2.08 -1.76 11.07
CA VAL A 93 1.45 -1.53 9.77
C VAL A 93 0.86 -0.12 9.69
N PHE A 94 0.20 0.34 10.75
CA PHE A 94 -0.34 1.69 10.82
C PHE A 94 0.75 2.75 10.65
N LEU A 95 1.89 2.60 11.33
CA LEU A 95 3.01 3.54 11.24
C LEU A 95 3.60 3.60 9.84
N VAL A 96 3.82 2.43 9.21
CA VAL A 96 4.33 2.36 7.84
C VAL A 96 3.36 3.03 6.87
N ALA A 97 2.07 2.68 6.94
CA ALA A 97 1.06 3.23 6.04
C ALA A 97 0.90 4.75 6.22
N ALA A 98 0.94 5.24 7.47
CA ALA A 98 0.90 6.68 7.77
C ALA A 98 2.12 7.42 7.21
N ALA A 99 3.32 6.84 7.32
CA ALA A 99 4.54 7.44 6.77
C ALA A 99 4.53 7.49 5.24
N VAL A 100 4.07 6.41 4.59
CA VAL A 100 3.89 6.37 3.13
C VAL A 100 2.87 7.41 2.69
N LEU A 101 1.72 7.48 3.36
CA LEU A 101 0.68 8.47 3.09
C LEU A 101 1.23 9.90 3.24
N ALA A 102 1.96 10.19 4.31
CA ALA A 102 2.61 11.48 4.54
C ALA A 102 3.54 11.87 3.37
N GLY A 103 4.31 10.91 2.85
CA GLY A 103 5.13 11.09 1.66
C GLY A 103 4.30 11.46 0.42
N LEU A 104 3.19 10.77 0.19
CA LEU A 104 2.28 11.00 -0.95
C LEU A 104 1.51 12.32 -0.85
N VAL A 105 1.21 12.80 0.36
CA VAL A 105 0.49 14.07 0.57
C VAL A 105 1.39 15.25 0.86
N SER A 106 2.71 15.05 0.92
CA SER A 106 3.70 16.11 1.15
C SER A 106 3.63 17.24 0.10
N ARG A 107 4.11 18.45 0.45
CA ARG A 107 4.19 19.58 -0.50
C ARG A 107 4.89 19.21 -1.81
N PRO A 108 6.09 18.59 -1.81
CA PRO A 108 6.78 18.19 -3.04
C PRO A 108 5.96 17.22 -3.90
N ALA A 109 5.20 16.32 -3.26
CA ALA A 109 4.34 15.38 -3.98
C ALA A 109 3.15 16.09 -4.67
N ARG A 110 2.58 17.11 -4.03
CA ARG A 110 1.48 17.90 -4.61
C ARG A 110 1.97 18.78 -5.76
N GLU A 111 3.12 19.43 -5.61
CA GLU A 111 3.74 20.23 -6.66
C GLU A 111 4.10 19.36 -7.88
N TRP A 112 4.68 18.17 -7.65
CA TRP A 112 4.96 17.22 -8.72
C TRP A 112 3.71 16.71 -9.43
N ALA A 113 2.59 16.56 -8.72
CA ALA A 113 1.33 16.09 -9.28
C ALA A 113 0.56 17.18 -10.06
N GLY A 114 0.71 18.45 -9.66
CA GLY A 114 0.01 19.59 -10.27
C GLY A 114 0.78 20.34 -11.36
N GLY A 115 2.07 20.05 -11.55
CA GLY A 115 2.88 20.55 -12.66
C GLY A 115 2.84 19.68 -13.90
#